data_AF-A0A969TJS8-F1
#
_entry.id   AF-A0A969TJS8-F1
#
_cell.length_a   1.000
_cell.length_b   1.000
_cell.length_c   1.000
_cell.angle_alpha   90.00
_cell.angle_beta   90.00
_cell.angle_gamma   90.00
#
_symmetry.space_group_name_H-M   'P 1'
#
loop_
_entity.id
_entity.type
_entity.pdbx_description
1 polymer ?
#
loop_
_entity_poly.entity_id
_entity_poly.type
_entity_poly.pdbx_seq_one_letter_code
_entity_poly.pdbx_strand_id
1 'polypeptide(L)'
;MRERNANTSITNTTFAQNRVFGSDFVNNGGGIVFSGTSTANILNSTLAYNRAGWVGGGISAEDGVQVNLKNTIFSKNTADNGGNPWNVGQHSSRPFNDQGGNFQWLAGADSSDNVTDKVTIADTKLGELQQVGNLWVYPLLPGSPAIDAAVAGAPTTDERGAARVGAADSGAYEFGASNPNPNSVSVLINDVSLTEGNSGTQNAVFTVNLSSTSNQTVSVDYATANGTAIADSDYTARSETLTFKPSETSKKINIPIIGNTIVEPNETFIVNLSRPSNATIQDSRGLGMIRNDDVASRPTPNSTISAGGLSTAGSSILNPASLPTNTPLSIGGTNSANTGLTAPSLNTLVS
;
A
#
# COMPACT_ATOMS: atom_id res chain seq x y z
N MET A 1 -7.32 -12.40 2.12
CA MET A 1 -8.35 -13.14 2.90
C MET A 1 -9.13 -12.13 3.75
N ARG A 2 -10.47 -12.19 3.81
CA ARG A 2 -11.30 -11.38 4.71
C ARG A 2 -12.15 -12.30 5.56
N GLU A 3 -11.90 -12.37 6.86
CA GLU A 3 -12.75 -13.10 7.81
C GLU A 3 -13.58 -12.12 8.65
N ARG A 4 -14.84 -12.48 8.94
CA ARG A 4 -15.76 -11.70 9.78
C ARG A 4 -16.31 -12.58 10.90
N ASN A 5 -16.13 -12.13 12.15
CA ASN A 5 -16.82 -12.61 13.36
C ASN A 5 -16.55 -14.05 13.84
N ALA A 6 -15.50 -14.70 13.36
CA ALA A 6 -15.03 -15.99 13.89
C ALA A 6 -13.61 -15.86 14.44
N ASN A 7 -13.30 -16.62 15.50
CA ASN A 7 -11.92 -16.74 15.96
C ASN A 7 -11.11 -17.47 14.89
N THR A 8 -10.05 -16.83 14.39
CA THR A 8 -9.21 -17.38 13.32
C THR A 8 -7.92 -17.90 13.93
N SER A 9 -7.48 -19.08 13.50
CA SER A 9 -6.14 -19.61 13.82
C SER A 9 -5.38 -19.83 12.52
N ILE A 10 -4.22 -19.19 12.41
CA ILE A 10 -3.29 -19.32 11.28
C ILE A 10 -2.02 -19.93 11.84
N THR A 11 -1.58 -21.02 11.26
CA THR A 11 -0.45 -21.80 11.78
C THR A 11 0.37 -22.36 10.63
N ASN A 12 1.70 -22.26 10.70
CA ASN A 12 2.62 -22.76 9.66
C ASN A 12 2.23 -22.25 8.27
N THR A 13 1.97 -20.95 8.14
CA THR A 13 1.48 -20.37 6.88
C THR A 13 2.43 -19.30 6.37
N THR A 14 2.66 -19.29 5.06
CA THR A 14 3.38 -18.22 4.37
C THR A 14 2.40 -17.34 3.61
N PHE A 15 2.39 -16.04 3.92
CA PHE A 15 1.74 -15.00 3.13
C PHE A 15 2.82 -14.20 2.42
N ALA A 16 2.92 -14.39 1.11
CA ALA A 16 3.98 -13.83 0.31
C ALA A 16 3.43 -13.04 -0.86
N GLN A 17 4.03 -11.87 -1.14
CA GLN A 17 3.86 -11.17 -2.42
C GLN A 17 2.42 -10.78 -2.76
N ASN A 18 1.56 -10.72 -1.74
CA ASN A 18 0.21 -10.21 -1.90
C ASN A 18 0.27 -8.68 -1.99
N ARG A 19 -0.59 -8.12 -2.82
CA ARG A 19 -0.59 -6.69 -3.12
C ARG A 19 -1.99 -6.14 -3.14
N VAL A 20 -2.19 -5.03 -2.44
CA VAL A 20 -3.40 -4.21 -2.48
C VAL A 20 -2.97 -2.83 -2.95
N PHE A 21 -3.70 -2.27 -3.93
CA PHE A 21 -3.37 -1.00 -4.57
C PHE A 21 -4.47 0.03 -4.35
N GLY A 22 -4.08 1.30 -4.24
CA GLY A 22 -4.97 2.46 -4.14
C GLY A 22 -4.49 3.46 -3.09
N SER A 23 -5.07 4.65 -3.08
CA SER A 23 -4.61 5.78 -2.26
C SER A 23 -5.48 6.09 -1.05
N ASP A 24 -6.53 5.29 -0.80
CA ASP A 24 -7.50 5.53 0.25
C ASP A 24 -7.41 4.49 1.39
N PHE A 25 -8.17 4.75 2.46
CA PHE A 25 -8.13 3.98 3.71
C PHE A 25 -8.67 2.55 3.60
N VAL A 26 -9.24 2.14 2.47
CA VAL A 26 -9.72 0.75 2.29
C VAL A 26 -8.63 -0.18 1.74
N ASN A 27 -7.48 0.37 1.36
CA ASN A 27 -6.35 -0.35 0.74
C ASN A 27 -5.26 -0.74 1.75
N ASN A 28 -5.69 -1.20 2.93
CA ASN A 28 -4.81 -1.74 3.97
C ASN A 28 -4.57 -3.24 3.78
N GLY A 29 -3.53 -3.76 4.45
CA GLY A 29 -3.37 -5.21 4.63
C GLY A 29 -2.92 -5.90 3.36
N GLY A 30 -1.66 -5.70 2.97
CA GLY A 30 -1.11 -6.32 1.76
C GLY A 30 -1.19 -7.83 1.80
N GLY A 31 -0.80 -8.44 2.93
CA GLY A 31 -0.90 -9.88 3.17
C GLY A 31 -2.30 -10.30 3.62
N ILE A 32 -2.75 -9.75 4.76
CA ILE A 32 -4.03 -10.13 5.39
C ILE A 32 -4.74 -8.91 5.97
N VAL A 33 -6.07 -8.90 5.88
CA VAL A 33 -6.95 -7.95 6.57
C VAL A 33 -7.89 -8.70 7.51
N PHE A 34 -7.92 -8.30 8.77
CA PHE A 34 -8.92 -8.74 9.75
C PHE A 34 -9.96 -7.65 10.02
N SER A 35 -11.23 -8.04 10.09
CA SER A 35 -12.36 -7.11 10.26
C SER A 35 -13.37 -7.62 11.29
N GLY A 36 -14.10 -6.71 11.93
CA GLY A 36 -15.11 -7.01 12.95
C GLY A 36 -14.56 -7.03 14.38
N THR A 37 -15.03 -7.98 15.20
CA THR A 37 -14.73 -8.03 16.66
C THR A 37 -14.06 -9.34 17.09
N SER A 38 -13.50 -10.10 16.15
CA SER A 38 -12.93 -11.42 16.43
C SER A 38 -11.49 -11.38 16.95
N THR A 39 -11.03 -12.53 17.45
CA THR A 39 -9.61 -12.77 17.75
C THR A 39 -8.96 -13.57 16.62
N ALA A 40 -7.79 -13.12 16.16
CA ALA A 40 -6.92 -13.85 15.26
C ALA A 40 -5.65 -14.27 15.99
N ASN A 41 -5.34 -15.57 15.95
CA ASN A 41 -4.09 -16.12 16.49
C ASN A 41 -3.21 -16.56 15.32
N ILE A 42 -2.04 -15.95 15.20
CA ILE A 42 -1.05 -16.28 14.18
C ILE A 42 0.16 -16.87 14.88
N LEU A 43 0.46 -18.12 14.53
CA LEU A 43 1.49 -18.93 15.15
C LEU A 43 2.43 -19.45 14.07
N ASN A 44 3.74 -19.33 14.27
CA ASN A 44 4.75 -19.95 13.41
C ASN A 44 4.48 -19.69 11.91
N SER A 45 4.39 -18.42 11.54
CA SER A 45 4.01 -18.03 10.18
C SER A 45 4.97 -16.99 9.63
N THR A 46 5.03 -16.89 8.30
CA THR A 46 5.92 -15.96 7.60
C THR A 46 5.08 -15.02 6.75
N LEU A 47 5.14 -13.72 7.03
CA LEU A 47 4.56 -12.68 6.19
C LEU A 47 5.69 -11.88 5.56
N ALA A 48 5.89 -12.04 4.25
CA ALA A 48 7.00 -11.40 3.58
C ALA A 48 6.67 -10.85 2.20
N TYR A 49 7.31 -9.73 1.84
CA TYR A 49 7.17 -9.11 0.53
C TYR A 49 5.73 -8.73 0.16
N ASN A 50 4.83 -8.55 1.14
CA ASN A 50 3.47 -8.10 0.87
C ASN A 50 3.41 -6.56 0.83
N ARG A 51 2.51 -6.00 0.02
CA ARG A 51 2.38 -4.55 -0.19
C ARG A 51 0.96 -4.05 0.01
N ALA A 52 0.80 -2.96 0.75
CA ALA A 52 -0.45 -2.23 0.90
C ALA A 52 -0.39 -0.85 0.23
N GLY A 53 -1.52 -0.38 -0.29
CA GLY A 53 -1.64 0.99 -0.82
C GLY A 53 -1.65 2.05 0.30
N TRP A 54 -2.09 1.67 1.50
CA TRP A 54 -2.15 2.59 2.65
C TRP A 54 -1.24 2.16 3.81
N VAL A 55 -1.69 1.26 4.71
CA VAL A 55 -0.88 0.72 5.81
C VAL A 55 -1.05 -0.80 5.97
N GLY A 56 -0.16 -1.41 6.74
CA GLY A 56 -0.20 -2.83 7.08
C GLY A 56 0.16 -3.72 5.91
N GLY A 57 1.29 -3.50 5.25
CA GLY A 57 1.77 -4.35 4.16
C GLY A 57 1.71 -5.83 4.49
N GLY A 58 2.12 -6.24 5.71
CA GLY A 58 1.91 -7.60 6.20
C GLY A 58 0.48 -7.84 6.66
N ILE A 59 0.06 -7.14 7.73
CA ILE A 59 -1.27 -7.32 8.34
C ILE A 59 -1.93 -5.96 8.56
N SER A 60 -3.22 -5.88 8.25
CA SER A 60 -4.10 -4.85 8.79
C SER A 60 -5.23 -5.47 9.60
N ALA A 61 -5.64 -4.76 10.65
CA ALA A 61 -6.82 -5.12 11.41
C ALA A 61 -7.62 -3.88 11.78
N GLU A 62 -8.94 -3.98 11.66
CA GLU A 62 -9.88 -2.96 12.16
C GLU A 62 -9.75 -2.76 13.68
N ASP A 63 -10.23 -1.62 14.16
CA ASP A 63 -10.30 -1.33 15.59
C ASP A 63 -11.21 -2.36 16.29
N GLY A 64 -10.76 -2.85 17.45
CA GLY A 64 -11.47 -3.87 18.23
C GLY A 64 -11.14 -5.32 17.88
N VAL A 65 -10.44 -5.59 16.76
CA VAL A 65 -9.91 -6.93 16.46
C VAL A 65 -8.68 -7.22 17.32
N GLN A 66 -8.63 -8.37 17.99
CA GLN A 66 -7.42 -8.80 18.69
C GLN A 66 -6.57 -9.69 17.80
N VAL A 67 -5.34 -9.28 17.49
CA VAL A 67 -4.38 -10.11 16.74
C VAL A 67 -3.27 -10.51 17.70
N ASN A 68 -3.11 -11.81 17.92
CA ASN A 68 -2.07 -12.40 18.76
C ASN A 68 -0.99 -13.02 17.88
N LEU A 69 0.25 -12.58 18.03
CA LEU A 69 1.38 -13.00 17.21
C LEU A 69 2.39 -13.81 18.04
N LYS A 70 2.68 -15.04 17.63
CA LYS A 70 3.73 -15.88 18.21
C LYS A 70 4.60 -16.47 17.12
N ASN A 71 5.92 -16.51 17.34
CA ASN A 71 6.89 -17.16 16.44
C ASN A 71 6.74 -16.72 14.96
N THR A 72 6.35 -15.47 14.73
CA THR A 72 5.98 -14.99 13.38
C THR A 72 7.03 -14.06 12.81
N ILE A 73 7.36 -14.25 11.53
CA ILE A 73 8.31 -13.40 10.79
C ILE A 73 7.55 -12.37 9.95
N PHE A 74 7.95 -11.11 10.07
CA PHE A 74 7.54 -10.02 9.19
C PHE A 74 8.76 -9.49 8.43
N SER A 75 8.87 -9.79 7.13
CA SER A 75 10.08 -9.42 6.36
C SER A 75 9.75 -8.66 5.09
N LYS A 76 10.34 -7.47 4.90
CA LYS A 76 10.24 -6.68 3.67
C LYS A 76 8.79 -6.47 3.18
N ASN A 77 7.85 -6.29 4.09
CA ASN A 77 6.50 -5.86 3.71
C ASN A 77 6.52 -4.34 3.55
N THR A 78 5.70 -3.79 2.66
CA THR A 78 5.68 -2.36 2.36
C THR A 78 4.27 -1.78 2.36
N ALA A 79 4.18 -0.47 2.54
CA ALA A 79 2.94 0.27 2.49
C ALA A 79 3.18 1.66 1.88
N ASP A 80 2.36 2.07 0.91
CA ASP A 80 2.58 3.31 0.17
C ASP A 80 2.05 4.57 0.87
N ASN A 81 1.32 4.42 1.99
CA ASN A 81 0.68 5.52 2.72
C ASN A 81 -0.12 6.46 1.80
N GLY A 82 -0.79 5.89 0.78
CA GLY A 82 -1.56 6.60 -0.25
C GLY A 82 -0.74 7.59 -1.06
N GLY A 83 0.56 7.35 -1.16
CA GLY A 83 1.53 8.20 -1.85
C GLY A 83 2.16 9.28 -0.99
N ASN A 84 1.85 9.34 0.31
CA ASN A 84 2.51 10.25 1.23
C ASN A 84 3.90 9.71 1.63
N PRO A 85 4.89 10.59 1.92
CA PRO A 85 6.25 10.18 2.26
C PRO A 85 6.40 9.77 3.75
N TRP A 86 5.31 9.37 4.41
CA TRP A 86 5.29 9.16 5.86
C TRP A 86 6.06 7.93 6.30
N ASN A 87 6.09 6.91 5.44
CA ASN A 87 6.91 5.74 5.63
C ASN A 87 6.61 5.04 6.98
N VAL A 88 5.31 4.84 7.21
CA VAL A 88 4.74 4.31 8.45
C VAL A 88 3.92 3.05 8.16
N GLY A 89 3.77 2.20 9.17
CA GLY A 89 2.88 1.03 9.09
C GLY A 89 3.21 0.05 7.97
N GLN A 90 4.48 -0.16 7.62
CA GLN A 90 4.85 -1.05 6.51
C GLN A 90 4.50 -2.52 6.79
N HIS A 91 4.72 -2.98 8.02
CA HIS A 91 4.49 -4.37 8.39
C HIS A 91 3.08 -4.58 8.95
N SER A 92 2.62 -3.66 9.79
CA SER A 92 1.29 -3.72 10.40
C SER A 92 0.61 -2.37 10.37
N SER A 93 -0.73 -2.36 10.37
CA SER A 93 -1.51 -1.11 10.47
C SER A 93 -1.45 -0.48 11.86
N ARG A 94 -1.06 -1.26 12.88
CA ARG A 94 -0.82 -0.87 14.28
C ARG A 94 -0.03 -1.97 14.99
N PRO A 95 0.49 -1.73 16.21
CA PRO A 95 1.00 -2.82 17.04
C PRO A 95 -0.08 -3.84 17.42
N PHE A 96 0.32 -5.11 17.52
CA PHE A 96 -0.51 -6.25 17.87
C PHE A 96 0.01 -6.95 19.14
N ASN A 97 -0.79 -7.89 19.66
CA ASN A 97 -0.49 -8.55 20.94
C ASN A 97 0.70 -9.49 20.79
N ASP A 98 1.75 -9.24 21.58
CA ASP A 98 2.95 -10.06 21.59
C ASP A 98 2.76 -11.34 22.40
N GLN A 99 3.08 -12.49 21.79
CA GLN A 99 3.14 -13.79 22.45
C GLN A 99 4.54 -14.41 22.38
N GLY A 100 5.55 -13.67 21.90
CA GLY A 100 6.96 -14.04 21.87
C GLY A 100 7.43 -14.68 20.56
N GLY A 101 8.76 -14.66 20.35
CA GLY A 101 9.43 -15.30 19.20
C GLY A 101 9.22 -14.58 17.85
N ASN A 102 8.68 -13.37 17.86
CA ASN A 102 8.40 -12.62 16.64
C ASN A 102 9.64 -11.88 16.12
N PHE A 103 9.78 -11.83 14.80
CA PHE A 103 10.84 -11.09 14.12
C PHE A 103 10.27 -10.09 13.13
N GLN A 104 10.92 -8.94 13.03
CA GLN A 104 10.64 -7.91 12.04
C GLN A 104 11.93 -7.48 11.35
N TRP A 105 11.91 -7.45 10.03
CA TRP A 105 13.01 -6.95 9.22
C TRP A 105 13.14 -5.44 9.39
N LEU A 106 14.32 -4.99 9.84
CA LEU A 106 14.80 -3.60 9.97
C LEU A 106 13.73 -2.55 10.36
N ALA A 107 13.70 -2.18 11.65
CA ALA A 107 13.07 -0.93 12.08
C ALA A 107 14.01 0.25 11.77
N GLY A 108 13.96 0.78 10.54
CA GLY A 108 14.72 1.97 10.16
C GLY A 108 14.84 2.21 8.66
N ALA A 109 14.75 3.48 8.27
CA ALA A 109 14.50 4.03 6.93
C ALA A 109 13.11 3.77 6.35
N ASP A 110 12.45 2.65 6.69
CA ASP A 110 11.16 2.25 6.09
C ASP A 110 9.97 2.05 7.07
N SER A 111 10.13 1.83 8.40
CA SER A 111 8.97 1.60 9.31
C SER A 111 9.02 2.39 10.61
N SER A 112 7.94 3.11 10.97
CA SER A 112 7.81 3.79 12.28
C SER A 112 7.37 2.89 13.44
N ASP A 113 6.67 1.79 13.16
CA ASP A 113 5.96 1.02 14.20
C ASP A 113 6.43 -0.44 14.25
N ASN A 114 6.72 -0.92 15.46
CA ASN A 114 6.96 -2.33 15.70
C ASN A 114 5.65 -3.11 15.60
N VAL A 115 5.67 -4.29 14.96
CA VAL A 115 4.49 -5.17 14.88
C VAL A 115 4.01 -5.63 16.24
N THR A 116 4.91 -5.74 17.23
CA THR A 116 4.62 -6.03 18.64
C THR A 116 5.65 -5.35 19.55
N ASP A 117 5.32 -5.17 20.83
CA ASP A 117 6.17 -4.43 21.79
C ASP A 117 7.57 -5.05 22.00
N LYS A 118 7.72 -6.37 21.84
CA LYS A 118 8.99 -7.11 22.08
C LYS A 118 9.47 -7.84 20.83
N VAL A 119 9.05 -7.39 19.64
CA VAL A 119 9.54 -7.98 18.38
C VAL A 119 11.06 -7.86 18.30
N THR A 120 11.71 -8.92 17.82
CA THR A 120 13.14 -8.89 17.54
C THR A 120 13.38 -8.23 16.19
N ILE A 121 14.10 -7.10 16.19
CA ILE A 121 14.49 -6.40 14.96
C ILE A 121 15.76 -7.03 14.40
N ALA A 122 15.64 -7.81 13.33
CA ALA A 122 16.79 -8.43 12.68
C ALA A 122 16.44 -8.82 11.23
N ASP A 123 17.46 -8.88 10.38
CA ASP A 123 17.33 -9.60 9.12
C ASP A 123 17.26 -11.10 9.39
N THR A 124 16.08 -11.68 9.19
CA THR A 124 15.84 -13.12 9.36
C THR A 124 16.49 -13.95 8.25
N LYS A 125 17.16 -13.34 7.27
CA LYS A 125 17.84 -14.02 6.17
C LYS A 125 16.94 -15.04 5.50
N LEU A 126 15.74 -14.60 5.12
CA LEU A 126 14.87 -15.40 4.27
C LEU A 126 15.57 -15.63 2.93
N GLY A 127 15.57 -16.87 2.48
CA GLY A 127 15.93 -17.24 1.12
C GLY A 127 14.86 -16.84 0.12
N GLU A 128 14.92 -17.42 -1.07
CA GLU A 128 13.99 -17.13 -2.16
C GLU A 128 12.65 -17.82 -1.91
N LEU A 129 11.57 -17.28 -2.48
CA LEU A 129 10.28 -17.97 -2.47
C LEU A 129 10.42 -19.22 -3.35
N GLN A 130 10.27 -20.39 -2.75
CA GLN A 130 10.46 -21.65 -3.45
C GLN A 130 9.29 -22.57 -3.24
N GLN A 131 9.05 -23.42 -4.23
CA GLN A 131 8.03 -24.44 -4.16
C GLN A 131 8.63 -25.73 -3.59
N VAL A 132 8.13 -26.17 -2.45
CA VAL A 132 8.44 -27.48 -1.84
C VAL A 132 7.19 -28.34 -1.92
N GLY A 133 7.16 -29.28 -2.87
CA GLY A 133 5.93 -30.03 -3.17
C GLY A 133 4.83 -29.08 -3.67
N ASN A 134 3.71 -28.99 -2.95
CA ASN A 134 2.59 -28.10 -3.29
C ASN A 134 2.59 -26.79 -2.50
N LEU A 135 3.64 -26.54 -1.71
CA LEU A 135 3.70 -25.41 -0.79
C LEU A 135 4.74 -24.40 -1.24
N TRP A 136 4.43 -23.12 -1.08
CA TRP A 136 5.34 -22.01 -1.31
C TRP A 136 5.88 -21.51 0.03
N VAL A 137 7.19 -21.50 0.16
CA VAL A 137 7.87 -21.25 1.44
C VAL A 137 9.07 -20.32 1.24
N TYR A 138 9.39 -19.55 2.27
CA TYR A 138 10.67 -18.84 2.37
C TYR A 138 11.57 -19.61 3.35
N PRO A 139 12.60 -20.32 2.88
CA PRO A 139 13.51 -21.03 3.77
C PRO A 139 14.34 -20.02 4.57
N LEU A 140 14.73 -20.40 5.78
CA LEU A 140 15.77 -19.67 6.50
C LEU A 140 17.13 -20.02 5.87
N LEU A 141 17.98 -19.02 5.65
CA LEU A 141 19.35 -19.25 5.20
C LEU A 141 20.29 -19.54 6.38
N PRO A 142 21.43 -20.21 6.15
CA PRO A 142 22.42 -20.44 7.20
C PRO A 142 22.81 -19.16 7.96
N GLY A 143 22.81 -19.25 9.29
CA GLY A 143 23.09 -18.12 10.17
C GLY A 143 21.96 -17.10 10.26
N SER A 144 20.74 -17.46 9.87
CA SER A 144 19.53 -16.72 10.21
C SER A 144 19.36 -16.67 11.74
N PRO A 145 19.01 -15.51 12.31
CA PRO A 145 18.69 -15.39 13.74
C PRO A 145 17.34 -16.03 14.09
N ALA A 146 16.54 -16.46 13.11
CA ALA A 146 15.25 -17.11 13.33
C ALA A 146 15.37 -18.64 13.45
N ILE A 147 16.54 -19.22 13.15
CA ILE A 147 16.81 -20.65 13.32
C ILE A 147 16.85 -20.97 14.82
N ASP A 148 16.16 -22.04 15.23
CA ASP A 148 16.04 -22.51 16.62
C ASP A 148 15.52 -21.42 17.60
N ALA A 149 14.88 -20.37 17.09
CA ALA A 149 14.54 -19.15 17.85
C ALA A 149 13.07 -19.07 18.29
N ALA A 150 12.24 -20.05 17.93
CA ALA A 150 10.85 -20.06 18.35
C ALA A 150 10.73 -20.26 19.86
N VAL A 151 9.76 -19.56 20.47
CA VAL A 151 9.38 -19.77 21.86
C VAL A 151 8.33 -20.88 21.98
N ALA A 152 8.10 -21.35 23.22
CA ALA A 152 7.19 -22.43 23.53
C ALA A 152 5.77 -22.24 22.94
N GLY A 153 5.22 -23.33 22.42
CA GLY A 153 3.93 -23.37 21.73
C GLY A 153 4.03 -23.48 20.21
N ALA A 154 5.24 -23.62 19.65
CA ALA A 154 5.40 -23.98 18.25
C ALA A 154 4.78 -25.36 17.95
N PRO A 155 4.09 -25.53 16.80
CA PRO A 155 3.58 -26.84 16.38
C PRO A 155 4.70 -27.86 16.23
N THR A 156 4.40 -29.14 16.42
CA THR A 156 5.41 -30.22 16.30
C THR A 156 5.82 -30.51 14.85
N THR A 157 5.13 -29.91 13.87
CA THR A 157 5.44 -30.03 12.45
C THR A 157 5.63 -28.67 11.78
N ASP A 158 6.27 -28.65 10.61
CA ASP A 158 6.34 -27.49 9.71
C ASP A 158 5.09 -27.39 8.81
N GLU A 159 5.08 -26.47 7.84
CA GLU A 159 3.97 -26.30 6.89
C GLU A 159 3.79 -27.49 5.93
N ARG A 160 4.83 -28.32 5.77
CA ARG A 160 4.80 -29.55 4.97
C ARG A 160 4.26 -30.74 5.76
N GLY A 161 4.03 -30.57 7.07
CA GLY A 161 3.69 -31.66 7.98
C GLY A 161 4.89 -32.52 8.39
N ALA A 162 6.12 -32.11 8.06
CA ALA A 162 7.32 -32.78 8.52
C ALA A 162 7.60 -32.42 9.98
N ALA A 163 8.13 -33.37 10.77
CA ALA A 163 8.47 -33.11 12.17
C ALA A 163 9.55 -32.02 12.27
N ARG A 164 9.35 -31.07 13.20
CA ARG A 164 10.36 -30.06 13.55
C ARG A 164 11.59 -30.75 14.16
N VAL A 165 12.79 -30.31 13.80
CA VAL A 165 14.04 -30.97 14.21
C VAL A 165 14.80 -30.04 15.16
N GLY A 166 14.91 -30.43 16.43
CA GLY A 166 15.57 -29.58 17.43
C GLY A 166 14.61 -28.56 18.03
N ALA A 167 15.11 -27.35 18.29
CA ALA A 167 14.23 -26.25 18.68
C ALA A 167 13.52 -25.74 17.42
N ALA A 168 12.27 -25.31 17.57
CA ALA A 168 11.52 -24.84 16.41
C ALA A 168 12.10 -23.50 15.90
N ASP A 169 12.05 -23.32 14.59
CA ASP A 169 12.34 -22.05 13.94
C ASP A 169 11.16 -21.09 14.08
N SER A 170 11.46 -19.80 14.22
CA SER A 170 10.44 -18.77 14.03
C SER A 170 10.07 -18.70 12.55
N GLY A 171 8.78 -18.60 12.25
CA GLY A 171 8.25 -18.67 10.90
C GLY A 171 7.63 -20.02 10.55
N ALA A 172 7.18 -20.12 9.29
CA ALA A 172 6.44 -21.27 8.79
C ALA A 172 7.33 -22.49 8.50
N TYR A 173 8.55 -22.26 8.00
CA TYR A 173 9.44 -23.28 7.48
C TYR A 173 10.59 -23.63 8.43
N GLU A 174 10.88 -24.92 8.56
CA GLU A 174 12.01 -25.45 9.32
C GLU A 174 13.26 -25.65 8.44
N PHE A 175 14.40 -25.19 8.94
CA PHE A 175 15.70 -25.40 8.33
C PHE A 175 16.12 -26.88 8.40
N GLY A 176 16.35 -27.54 7.26
CA GLY A 176 16.68 -28.98 7.21
C GLY A 176 16.98 -29.55 5.82
N ALA A 177 17.47 -30.80 5.78
CA ALA A 177 18.18 -31.46 4.68
C ALA A 177 17.45 -31.61 3.32
N SER A 178 16.18 -31.21 3.23
CA SER A 178 15.39 -31.22 1.99
C SER A 178 15.15 -29.82 1.42
N ASN A 179 15.88 -28.79 1.87
CA ASN A 179 15.78 -27.44 1.30
C ASN A 179 16.07 -27.49 -0.22
N PRO A 180 15.10 -27.15 -1.09
CA PRO A 180 15.41 -26.96 -2.50
C PRO A 180 16.52 -25.91 -2.62
N ASN A 181 17.59 -26.34 -3.26
CA ASN A 181 18.73 -25.59 -3.74
C ASN A 181 18.95 -24.15 -3.16
N PRO A 182 19.82 -23.98 -2.14
CA PRO A 182 20.27 -22.66 -1.68
C PRO A 182 21.09 -21.86 -2.73
N ASN A 183 21.25 -22.36 -3.95
CA ASN A 183 22.01 -21.74 -5.04
C ASN A 183 21.18 -21.44 -6.31
N SER A 184 19.84 -21.38 -6.25
CA SER A 184 19.10 -20.77 -7.36
C SER A 184 19.31 -19.25 -7.37
N VAL A 185 19.51 -18.68 -8.56
CA VAL A 185 19.43 -17.23 -8.74
C VAL A 185 17.97 -16.89 -8.98
N SER A 186 17.41 -15.93 -8.26
CA SER A 186 16.06 -15.43 -8.50
C SER A 186 16.07 -14.06 -9.14
N VAL A 187 14.98 -13.78 -9.84
CA VAL A 187 14.67 -12.50 -10.44
C VAL A 187 13.60 -11.79 -9.61
N LEU A 188 13.80 -10.51 -9.35
CA LEU A 188 12.84 -9.64 -8.67
C LEU A 188 12.82 -8.27 -9.33
N ILE A 189 11.62 -7.69 -9.43
CA ILE A 189 11.37 -6.37 -10.02
C ILE A 189 10.84 -5.44 -8.94
N ASN A 190 11.33 -4.21 -8.88
CA ASN A 190 10.80 -3.23 -7.94
C ASN A 190 9.46 -2.65 -8.44
N ASP A 191 8.81 -1.93 -7.54
CA ASP A 191 7.70 -1.07 -7.89
C ASP A 191 8.17 0.37 -8.12
N VAL A 192 7.45 1.12 -8.95
CA VAL A 192 7.78 2.48 -9.35
C VAL A 192 6.57 3.37 -9.12
N SER A 193 6.80 4.59 -8.64
CA SER A 193 5.79 5.64 -8.66
C SER A 193 6.37 6.94 -9.16
N LEU A 194 5.64 7.60 -10.06
CA LEU A 194 6.03 8.84 -10.71
C LEU A 194 4.79 9.69 -10.98
N THR A 195 4.97 11.00 -11.09
CA THR A 195 3.96 11.94 -11.54
C THR A 195 3.89 11.95 -13.06
N GLU A 196 2.70 11.99 -13.68
CA GLU A 196 2.56 11.95 -15.15
C GLU A 196 3.10 13.21 -15.85
N GLY A 197 2.90 14.37 -15.21
CA GLY A 197 3.26 15.67 -15.75
C GLY A 197 2.30 16.15 -16.84
N ASN A 198 2.30 17.45 -17.10
CA ASN A 198 1.24 18.08 -17.90
C ASN A 198 1.30 17.86 -19.43
N SER A 199 2.37 17.24 -19.94
CA SER A 199 2.55 16.99 -21.39
C SER A 199 3.72 16.04 -21.69
N GLY A 200 3.70 15.45 -22.88
CA GLY A 200 4.84 14.69 -23.42
C GLY A 200 4.92 13.27 -22.85
N THR A 201 6.14 12.71 -22.83
CA THR A 201 6.36 11.38 -22.24
C THR A 201 7.58 11.38 -21.34
N GLN A 202 7.49 10.61 -20.25
CA GLN A 202 8.59 10.32 -19.34
C GLN A 202 8.63 8.84 -18.99
N ASN A 203 9.76 8.30 -18.54
CA ASN A 203 9.88 6.87 -18.29
C ASN A 203 9.64 6.52 -16.82
N ALA A 204 8.71 5.61 -16.56
CA ALA A 204 8.74 4.78 -15.36
C ALA A 204 9.88 3.76 -15.50
N VAL A 205 10.89 3.85 -14.64
CA VAL A 205 12.09 3.03 -14.72
C VAL A 205 12.04 1.91 -13.68
N PHE A 206 11.67 0.72 -14.13
CA PHE A 206 11.70 -0.50 -13.32
C PHE A 206 13.11 -1.09 -13.35
N THR A 207 13.63 -1.42 -12.18
CA THR A 207 14.87 -2.16 -11.97
C THR A 207 14.54 -3.61 -11.67
N VAL A 208 15.04 -4.51 -12.52
CA VAL A 208 14.99 -5.95 -12.32
C VAL A 208 16.35 -6.41 -11.83
N ASN A 209 16.39 -7.04 -10.65
CA ASN A 209 17.62 -7.52 -10.05
C ASN A 209 17.63 -9.05 -9.97
N LEU A 210 18.84 -9.61 -10.01
CA LEU A 210 19.13 -10.97 -9.59
C LEU A 210 19.52 -10.99 -8.12
N SER A 211 19.15 -12.05 -7.39
CA SER A 211 19.53 -12.24 -5.98
C SER A 211 21.03 -12.38 -5.75
N SER A 212 21.75 -12.89 -6.77
CA SER A 212 23.20 -13.05 -6.76
C SER A 212 23.73 -13.11 -8.20
N THR A 213 25.05 -13.06 -8.35
CA THR A 213 25.70 -13.24 -9.67
C THR A 213 25.52 -14.67 -10.18
N SER A 214 25.21 -14.82 -11.47
CA SER A 214 25.22 -16.12 -12.16
C SER A 214 26.41 -16.24 -13.11
N ASN A 215 27.00 -17.43 -13.21
CA ASN A 215 27.96 -17.75 -14.28
C ASN A 215 27.28 -18.10 -15.60
N GLN A 216 25.95 -18.25 -15.60
CA GLN A 216 25.14 -18.53 -16.77
C GLN A 216 24.41 -17.25 -17.22
N THR A 217 24.05 -17.19 -18.49
CA THR A 217 23.08 -16.20 -18.97
C THR A 217 21.73 -16.47 -18.34
N VAL A 218 21.13 -15.46 -17.71
CA VAL A 218 19.78 -15.51 -17.17
C VAL A 218 18.86 -14.70 -18.08
N SER A 219 17.67 -15.22 -18.39
CA SER A 219 16.66 -14.47 -19.13
C SER A 219 15.30 -14.55 -18.47
N VAL A 220 14.50 -13.51 -18.65
CA VAL A 220 13.11 -13.43 -18.20
C VAL A 220 12.32 -12.60 -19.21
N ASP A 221 11.12 -13.03 -19.55
CA ASP A 221 10.22 -12.23 -20.39
C ASP A 221 9.48 -11.21 -19.53
N TYR A 222 9.17 -10.04 -20.07
CA TYR A 222 8.29 -9.08 -19.43
C TYR A 222 7.19 -8.58 -20.36
N ALA A 223 6.03 -8.23 -19.78
CA ALA A 223 4.93 -7.58 -20.48
C ALA A 223 4.15 -6.65 -19.55
N THR A 224 3.78 -5.45 -20.04
CA THR A 224 2.88 -4.55 -19.31
C THR A 224 1.43 -5.01 -19.43
N ALA A 225 0.65 -4.80 -18.38
CA ALA A 225 -0.79 -5.03 -18.34
C ALA A 225 -1.49 -3.84 -17.66
N ASN A 226 -2.66 -3.49 -18.17
CA ASN A 226 -3.48 -2.41 -17.61
C ASN A 226 -3.86 -2.72 -16.16
N GLY A 227 -3.95 -1.67 -15.36
CA GLY A 227 -4.67 -1.68 -14.09
C GLY A 227 -5.85 -0.72 -14.20
N THR A 228 -5.84 0.36 -13.43
CA THR A 228 -6.71 1.51 -13.71
C THR A 228 -6.15 2.36 -14.85
N ALA A 229 -4.82 2.45 -14.96
CA ALA A 229 -4.16 3.04 -16.11
C ALA A 229 -4.31 2.12 -17.32
N ILE A 230 -4.64 2.72 -18.45
CA ILE A 230 -4.93 2.12 -19.74
C ILE A 230 -3.80 2.43 -20.73
N ALA A 231 -3.28 1.39 -21.38
CA ALA A 231 -2.29 1.55 -22.43
C ALA A 231 -2.78 2.49 -23.54
N ASP A 232 -1.84 3.27 -24.08
CA ASP A 232 -2.00 4.32 -25.10
C ASP A 232 -2.80 5.56 -24.67
N SER A 233 -3.45 5.54 -23.50
CA SER A 233 -3.96 6.73 -22.80
C SER A 233 -2.90 7.26 -21.82
N ASP A 234 -2.45 6.39 -20.92
CA ASP A 234 -1.69 6.83 -19.73
C ASP A 234 -0.24 6.31 -19.77
N TYR A 235 -0.01 5.21 -20.49
CA TYR A 235 1.33 4.67 -20.73
C TYR A 235 1.43 3.90 -22.05
N THR A 236 2.63 3.75 -22.62
CA THR A 236 2.84 2.92 -23.82
C THR A 236 3.16 1.48 -23.43
N ALA A 237 2.38 0.52 -23.94
CA ALA A 237 2.59 -0.88 -23.65
C ALA A 237 3.95 -1.41 -24.17
N ARG A 238 4.57 -2.33 -23.41
CA ARG A 238 5.84 -2.98 -23.75
C ARG A 238 5.77 -4.48 -23.49
N SER A 239 6.42 -5.26 -24.36
CA SER A 239 6.72 -6.66 -24.10
C SER A 239 7.99 -7.10 -24.81
N GLU A 240 8.97 -7.57 -24.05
CA GLU A 240 10.30 -7.95 -24.56
C GLU A 240 10.93 -9.02 -23.64
N THR A 241 12.07 -9.58 -24.05
CA THR A 241 12.89 -10.48 -23.21
C THR A 241 14.06 -9.71 -22.60
N LEU A 242 14.18 -9.75 -21.27
CA LEU A 242 15.30 -9.19 -20.52
C LEU A 242 16.38 -10.25 -20.33
N THR A 243 17.62 -9.94 -20.73
CA THR A 243 18.76 -10.88 -20.65
C THR A 243 19.89 -10.32 -19.80
N PHE A 244 20.28 -11.05 -18.76
CA PHE A 244 21.45 -10.80 -17.94
C PHE A 244 22.60 -11.65 -18.46
N LYS A 245 23.70 -11.00 -18.85
CA LYS A 245 24.96 -11.68 -19.15
C LYS A 245 25.55 -12.25 -17.85
N PRO A 246 26.47 -13.23 -17.94
CA PRO A 246 27.18 -13.70 -16.76
C PRO A 246 27.73 -12.55 -15.91
N SER A 247 27.56 -12.67 -14.60
CA SER A 247 27.89 -11.68 -13.56
C SER A 247 27.08 -10.37 -13.55
N GLU A 248 26.19 -10.12 -14.50
CA GLU A 248 25.24 -9.00 -14.39
C GLU A 248 24.14 -9.35 -13.39
N THR A 249 23.84 -8.43 -12.47
CA THR A 249 22.79 -8.63 -11.45
C THR A 249 21.67 -7.60 -11.53
N SER A 250 21.72 -6.64 -12.45
CA SER A 250 20.72 -5.58 -12.57
C SER A 250 20.47 -5.17 -14.01
N LYS A 251 19.20 -4.97 -14.36
CA LYS A 251 18.74 -4.43 -15.65
C LYS A 251 17.58 -3.47 -15.43
N LYS A 252 17.37 -2.58 -16.40
CA LYS A 252 16.28 -1.61 -16.39
C LYS A 252 15.26 -1.89 -17.49
N ILE A 253 13.99 -1.75 -17.15
CA ILE A 253 12.86 -1.70 -18.08
C ILE A 253 12.30 -0.28 -18.04
N ASN A 254 12.20 0.36 -19.20
CA ASN A 254 11.67 1.72 -19.32
C ASN A 254 10.27 1.65 -19.93
N ILE A 255 9.26 2.08 -19.17
CA ILE A 255 7.88 2.19 -19.66
C ILE A 255 7.55 3.68 -19.84
N PRO A 256 7.26 4.15 -21.07
CA PRO A 256 6.83 5.52 -21.30
C PRO A 256 5.47 5.78 -20.67
N ILE A 257 5.37 6.83 -19.87
CA ILE A 257 4.15 7.39 -19.27
C ILE A 257 3.78 8.63 -20.08
N ILE A 258 2.50 8.79 -20.39
CA ILE A 258 1.96 9.85 -21.23
C ILE A 258 1.42 10.94 -20.29
N GLY A 259 2.01 12.14 -20.36
CA GLY A 259 1.56 13.28 -19.57
C GLY A 259 0.49 14.08 -20.29
N ASN A 260 -0.53 14.52 -19.55
CA ASN A 260 -1.66 15.28 -20.07
C ASN A 260 -2.19 16.27 -19.00
N THR A 261 -3.29 16.99 -19.25
CA THR A 261 -3.86 17.97 -18.29
C THR A 261 -5.28 17.63 -17.82
N ILE A 262 -5.69 16.38 -17.98
CA ILE A 262 -7.02 15.89 -17.61
C ILE A 262 -6.95 15.53 -16.12
N VAL A 263 -7.95 15.98 -15.36
CA VAL A 263 -7.98 15.67 -13.92
C VAL A 263 -8.47 14.23 -13.74
N GLU A 264 -7.58 13.39 -13.23
CA GLU A 264 -7.78 11.96 -13.06
C GLU A 264 -7.42 11.54 -11.63
N PRO A 265 -7.92 10.40 -11.12
CA PRO A 265 -7.37 9.80 -9.91
C PRO A 265 -5.94 9.29 -10.18
N ASN A 266 -5.18 9.00 -9.12
CA ASN A 266 -3.93 8.24 -9.32
C ASN A 266 -4.25 6.86 -9.90
N GLU A 267 -3.41 6.41 -10.83
CA GLU A 267 -3.66 5.20 -11.58
C GLU A 267 -2.51 4.20 -11.51
N THR A 268 -2.78 2.94 -11.86
CA THR A 268 -1.80 1.87 -11.79
C THR A 268 -1.78 1.00 -13.05
N PHE A 269 -0.60 0.50 -13.40
CA PHE A 269 -0.38 -0.59 -14.36
C PHE A 269 0.66 -1.57 -13.80
N ILE A 270 0.82 -2.74 -14.44
CA ILE A 270 1.71 -3.81 -13.95
C ILE A 270 2.69 -4.23 -15.05
N VAL A 271 3.96 -4.40 -14.71
CA VAL A 271 4.96 -5.14 -15.49
C VAL A 271 5.03 -6.57 -14.95
N ASN A 272 4.57 -7.55 -15.72
CA ASN A 272 4.62 -8.96 -15.33
C ASN A 272 5.88 -9.63 -15.89
N LEU A 273 6.65 -10.29 -15.03
CA LEU A 273 7.75 -11.17 -15.41
C LEU A 273 7.25 -12.61 -15.63
N SER A 274 7.81 -13.30 -16.62
CA SER A 274 7.44 -14.68 -16.92
C SER A 274 8.57 -15.45 -17.60
N ARG A 275 8.39 -16.77 -17.75
CA ARG A 275 9.28 -17.68 -18.51
C ARG A 275 10.77 -17.50 -18.16
N PRO A 276 11.16 -17.61 -16.88
CA PRO A 276 12.56 -17.47 -16.51
C PRO A 276 13.39 -18.62 -17.07
N SER A 277 14.64 -18.34 -17.39
CA SER A 277 15.66 -19.33 -17.77
C SER A 277 16.90 -19.16 -16.89
N ASN A 278 17.42 -20.28 -16.38
CA ASN A 278 18.54 -20.33 -15.42
C ASN A 278 18.31 -19.52 -14.13
N ALA A 279 17.05 -19.22 -13.82
CA ALA A 279 16.62 -18.52 -12.62
C ALA A 279 15.20 -18.93 -12.23
N THR A 280 14.82 -18.60 -11.00
CA THR A 280 13.42 -18.58 -10.55
C THR A 280 12.91 -17.14 -10.56
N ILE A 281 11.60 -16.93 -10.60
CA ILE A 281 11.05 -15.59 -10.36
C ILE A 281 10.66 -15.53 -8.89
N GLN A 282 11.39 -14.72 -8.12
CA GLN A 282 10.97 -14.39 -6.77
C GLN A 282 9.81 -13.41 -6.88
N ASP A 283 10.03 -12.20 -7.39
CA ASP A 283 8.94 -11.24 -7.56
C ASP A 283 8.56 -11.10 -9.04
N SER A 284 7.34 -11.51 -9.37
CA SER A 284 6.86 -11.55 -10.76
C SER A 284 6.20 -10.27 -11.23
N ARG A 285 6.04 -9.25 -10.38
CA ARG A 285 5.24 -8.07 -10.72
C ARG A 285 5.93 -6.79 -10.30
N GLY A 286 6.10 -5.86 -11.24
CA GLY A 286 6.44 -4.47 -10.93
C GLY A 286 5.20 -3.62 -11.08
N LEU A 287 4.71 -2.98 -10.01
CA LEU A 287 3.62 -2.01 -10.09
C LEU A 287 4.17 -0.65 -10.51
N GLY A 288 3.57 -0.06 -11.54
CA GLY A 288 3.74 1.36 -11.86
C GLY A 288 2.55 2.16 -11.36
N MET A 289 2.78 3.10 -10.44
CA MET A 289 1.79 4.08 -9.99
C MET A 289 2.03 5.42 -10.70
N ILE A 290 1.05 5.85 -11.48
CA ILE A 290 1.01 7.14 -12.15
C ILE A 290 0.24 8.10 -11.23
N ARG A 291 0.91 9.16 -10.76
CA ARG A 291 0.30 10.17 -9.90
C ARG A 291 -0.19 11.34 -10.73
N ASN A 292 -1.47 11.65 -10.59
CA ASN A 292 -2.08 12.83 -11.18
C ASN A 292 -1.58 14.09 -10.45
N ASP A 293 -0.99 15.03 -11.18
CA ASP A 293 -0.65 16.37 -10.71
C ASP A 293 -1.61 17.46 -11.21
N ASP A 294 -2.65 17.08 -11.95
CA ASP A 294 -3.64 18.02 -12.44
C ASP A 294 -4.69 18.40 -11.40
N VAL A 295 -5.13 19.66 -11.51
CA VAL A 295 -6.16 20.24 -10.66
C VAL A 295 -7.25 20.87 -11.52
N ALA A 296 -8.50 20.75 -11.07
CA ALA A 296 -9.62 21.36 -11.77
C ALA A 296 -9.39 22.88 -11.89
N SER A 297 -9.37 23.39 -13.13
CA SER A 297 -9.28 24.83 -13.35
C SER A 297 -10.52 25.50 -12.74
N ARG A 298 -10.30 26.40 -11.78
CA ARG A 298 -11.40 27.20 -11.24
C ARG A 298 -11.78 28.23 -12.30
N PRO A 299 -13.05 28.31 -12.75
CA PRO A 299 -13.45 29.39 -13.65
C PRO A 299 -13.13 30.72 -12.97
N THR A 300 -12.39 31.58 -13.66
CA THR A 300 -12.20 32.95 -13.21
C THR A 300 -13.59 33.59 -13.12
N PRO A 301 -13.98 34.20 -11.98
CA PRO A 301 -15.16 35.02 -11.96
C PRO A 301 -15.00 36.06 -13.06
N ASN A 302 -15.91 36.03 -14.04
CA ASN A 302 -15.92 37.02 -15.10
C ASN A 302 -16.20 38.38 -14.45
N SER A 303 -15.16 39.15 -14.16
CA SER A 303 -15.24 40.52 -13.67
C SER A 303 -15.66 41.44 -14.82
N THR A 304 -16.85 41.22 -15.38
CA THR A 304 -17.53 42.17 -16.26
C THR A 304 -18.95 42.41 -15.75
N ILE A 305 -19.06 42.96 -14.54
CA ILE A 305 -20.15 43.92 -14.32
C ILE A 305 -19.75 45.18 -15.09
N SER A 306 -20.17 45.24 -16.35
CA SER A 306 -20.22 46.50 -17.08
C SER A 306 -21.14 47.43 -16.29
N ALA A 307 -20.58 48.49 -15.70
CA ALA A 307 -21.35 49.57 -15.12
C ALA A 307 -22.06 50.33 -16.25
N GLY A 308 -23.11 49.71 -16.79
CA GLY A 308 -24.04 50.32 -17.72
C GLY A 308 -24.91 51.32 -16.97
N GLY A 309 -24.47 52.58 -16.96
CA GLY A 309 -25.35 53.75 -16.84
C GLY A 309 -25.88 54.07 -15.44
N LEU A 310 -25.15 54.90 -14.69
CA LEU A 310 -25.79 55.89 -13.84
C LEU A 310 -25.29 57.28 -14.25
N SER A 311 -26.13 57.99 -15.00
CA SER A 311 -25.87 59.35 -15.47
C SER A 311 -25.91 60.35 -14.32
N THR A 312 -25.00 61.29 -14.42
CA THR A 312 -24.68 62.46 -13.60
C THR A 312 -25.87 63.27 -13.06
N ALA A 313 -25.92 63.44 -11.73
CA ALA A 313 -26.27 64.70 -11.07
C ALA A 313 -25.25 64.83 -9.93
N GLY A 314 -24.26 65.71 -9.97
CA GLY A 314 -24.46 67.16 -9.92
C GLY A 314 -24.38 67.61 -8.46
N SER A 315 -23.18 67.99 -8.00
CA SER A 315 -22.87 68.85 -6.84
C SER A 315 -23.41 68.49 -5.45
N SER A 316 -22.51 68.16 -4.53
CA SER A 316 -21.93 69.14 -3.58
C SER A 316 -21.47 68.45 -2.30
N ILE A 317 -20.23 68.76 -1.92
CA ILE A 317 -19.61 68.37 -0.67
C ILE A 317 -20.28 69.21 0.43
N LEU A 318 -21.01 68.58 1.35
CA LEU A 318 -21.30 69.19 2.65
C LEU A 318 -21.06 68.16 3.75
N ASN A 319 -19.99 68.41 4.48
CA ASN A 319 -19.66 67.86 5.79
C ASN A 319 -20.75 68.23 6.81
N PRO A 320 -21.18 67.34 7.72
CA PRO A 320 -21.79 67.78 8.96
C PRO A 320 -21.07 67.20 10.18
N ALA A 321 -20.06 67.94 10.65
CA ALA A 321 -19.85 68.07 12.08
C ALA A 321 -20.87 69.11 12.59
N SER A 322 -21.97 68.65 13.19
CA SER A 322 -22.70 69.32 14.29
C SER A 322 -24.03 68.60 14.57
N LEU A 323 -24.06 67.83 15.66
CA LEU A 323 -25.28 67.59 16.43
C LEU A 323 -25.49 68.79 17.37
N PRO A 324 -26.74 69.22 17.62
CA PRO A 324 -27.31 68.88 18.93
C PRO A 324 -28.83 68.54 18.96
N THR A 325 -29.12 67.44 19.67
CA THR A 325 -30.17 67.12 20.65
C THR A 325 -31.61 67.70 20.61
N ASN A 326 -32.54 66.74 20.73
CA ASN A 326 -33.80 66.67 21.51
C ASN A 326 -35.15 66.98 20.83
N THR A 327 -35.91 65.91 20.56
CA THR A 327 -37.21 65.60 21.21
C THR A 327 -37.65 64.14 20.88
N PRO A 328 -38.18 63.36 21.83
CA PRO A 328 -38.63 61.98 21.57
C PRO A 328 -40.13 61.92 21.25
N LEU A 329 -40.54 61.03 20.34
CA LEU A 329 -41.93 60.62 20.19
C LEU A 329 -42.02 59.13 19.85
N SER A 330 -42.77 58.42 20.69
CA SER A 330 -43.16 57.01 20.56
C SER A 330 -44.61 56.92 20.09
N ILE A 331 -44.90 55.99 19.17
CA ILE A 331 -46.16 55.28 18.84
C ILE A 331 -45.70 54.23 17.78
N GLY A 332 -45.89 52.92 17.83
CA GLY A 332 -46.92 52.07 18.42
C GLY A 332 -47.80 51.49 17.29
N GLY A 333 -47.62 50.21 16.91
CA GLY A 333 -48.63 49.51 16.08
C GLY A 333 -48.11 48.48 15.06
N THR A 334 -48.38 47.21 15.40
CA THR A 334 -48.34 45.92 14.68
C THR A 334 -48.57 45.90 13.15
N ASN A 335 -47.90 44.96 12.46
CA ASN A 335 -48.56 44.24 11.37
C ASN A 335 -48.19 42.75 11.31
N SER A 336 -49.26 41.98 11.12
CA SER A 336 -49.41 40.53 11.16
C SER A 336 -48.91 39.84 9.88
N ALA A 337 -48.67 38.54 9.99
CA ALA A 337 -48.23 37.63 8.95
C ALA A 337 -49.19 37.54 7.74
N ASN A 338 -48.65 37.27 6.55
CA ASN A 338 -49.23 36.24 5.69
C ASN A 338 -48.13 35.50 4.90
N THR A 339 -48.24 34.19 4.99
CA THR A 339 -47.42 33.10 4.47
C THR A 339 -47.83 32.71 3.05
N GLY A 340 -46.87 32.29 2.22
CA GLY A 340 -47.18 31.54 1.00
C GLY A 340 -45.93 31.08 0.25
N LEU A 341 -45.81 29.75 0.10
CA LEU A 341 -44.94 28.97 -0.80
C LEU A 341 -43.63 28.36 -0.23
N THR A 342 -43.86 27.40 0.68
CA THR A 342 -43.43 25.97 0.66
C THR A 342 -42.04 25.55 0.12
N ALA A 343 -41.25 24.95 1.02
CA ALA A 343 -40.12 24.06 0.75
C ALA A 343 -40.57 22.57 0.68
N PRO A 344 -39.85 21.68 -0.04
CA PRO A 344 -40.17 20.26 -0.07
C PRO A 344 -39.57 19.50 1.15
N SER A 345 -40.36 18.55 1.63
CA SER A 345 -40.16 17.73 2.84
C SER A 345 -39.18 16.57 2.66
N LEU A 346 -38.34 16.34 3.68
CA LEU A 346 -37.75 15.03 3.98
C LEU A 346 -38.84 14.08 4.48
N ASN A 347 -38.83 12.84 3.99
CA ASN A 347 -39.67 11.77 4.50
C ASN A 347 -38.77 10.74 5.22
N THR A 348 -38.97 10.59 6.54
CA THR A 348 -38.54 9.42 7.31
C THR A 348 -39.76 8.95 8.08
N LEU A 349 -40.12 7.68 7.90
CA LEU A 349 -41.12 6.98 8.71
C LEU A 349 -40.49 5.67 9.16
N VAL A 350 -40.36 5.53 10.47
CA VAL A 350 -40.22 4.24 11.14
C VAL A 350 -41.57 3.93 11.77
N SER A 351 -42.04 2.73 11.53
CA SER A 351 -42.65 1.87 12.54
C SER A 351 -42.20 0.45 12.24
#